data_AF-A0A2J0MU05-F1
#
_entry.id   AF-A0A2J0MU05-F1
#
_cell.length_a   1.000
_cell.length_b   1.000
_cell.length_c   1.000
_cell.angle_alpha   90.00
_cell.angle_beta   90.00
_cell.angle_gamma   90.00
#
_symmetry.space_group_name_H-M   'P 1'
#
loop_
_entity.id
_entity.type
_entity.pdbx_description
1 polymer ?
#
loop_
_entity_poly.entity_id
_entity_poly.type
_entity_poly.pdbx_seq_one_letter_code
_entity_poly.pdbx_strand_id
1 'polypeptide(L)'
;NYGFIGEKIPVEISEDSFLFSDEPGKIKVAQVGKVKGEETDNAGDSIAASENFRMKEISFGGVLLASADGENLPLEISDMKTKTFINKDGTEAQSLITWRTNKLAVSEMTYGRIDSQIKKTMQEEYFGFNHGVALAKLDLGATYTFEVKARDKWDRMILSDKFSVYTGSKVISVFDLIIKAINETFGWAMKE
;
A
#
# COMPACT_ATOMS: atom_id res chain seq x y z
N ASN A 1 67.01 43.94 10.87
CA ASN A 1 66.32 44.86 11.79
C ASN A 1 64.95 44.28 12.12
N TYR A 2 64.70 44.10 13.41
CA TYR A 2 63.46 43.67 14.05
C TYR A 2 62.26 44.58 13.69
N GLY A 3 61.02 44.08 13.83
CA GLY A 3 59.86 44.97 13.95
C GLY A 3 58.49 44.30 13.82
N PHE A 4 57.83 44.12 14.95
CA PHE A 4 56.52 43.51 15.16
C PHE A 4 55.32 44.38 14.72
N ILE A 5 54.18 43.67 14.60
CA ILE A 5 52.76 44.05 14.56
C ILE A 5 52.35 45.39 15.20
N GLY A 6 51.25 45.98 14.70
CA GLY A 6 50.62 47.16 15.31
C GLY A 6 49.26 47.50 14.69
N GLU A 7 48.23 46.89 15.26
CA GLU A 7 46.80 47.20 15.21
C GLU A 7 46.50 48.72 15.22
N LYS A 8 45.51 49.16 14.42
CA LYS A 8 44.85 50.47 14.62
C LYS A 8 43.35 50.25 14.78
N ILE A 9 42.94 50.14 16.03
CA ILE A 9 41.59 50.49 16.50
C ILE A 9 41.48 52.02 16.40
N PRO A 10 40.35 52.55 15.89
CA PRO A 10 39.52 53.37 16.77
C PRO A 10 38.01 53.23 16.36
N VAL A 11 36.97 53.57 17.10
CA VAL A 11 36.69 54.57 18.13
C VAL A 11 35.49 54.02 18.95
N GLU A 12 35.63 54.03 20.28
CA GLU A 12 34.63 54.37 21.30
C GLU A 12 33.12 54.16 20.99
N ILE A 13 32.54 53.19 21.68
CA ILE A 13 31.09 53.02 21.83
C ILE A 13 30.60 54.09 22.81
N SER A 14 29.87 55.10 22.34
CA SER A 14 29.20 56.07 23.22
C SER A 14 28.00 55.43 23.90
N GLU A 15 27.89 55.54 25.22
CA GLU A 15 26.83 54.96 26.06
C GLU A 15 25.43 55.61 25.90
N ASP A 16 25.16 56.36 24.83
CA ASP A 16 23.92 57.12 24.66
C ASP A 16 22.88 56.49 23.71
N SER A 17 23.06 55.24 23.28
CA SER A 17 22.05 54.54 22.47
C SER A 17 21.04 53.72 23.29
N PHE A 18 20.78 54.14 24.54
CA PHE A 18 19.70 53.57 25.33
C PHE A 18 18.35 54.15 24.88
N LEU A 19 17.47 53.22 24.54
CA LEU A 19 16.12 53.40 24.04
C LEU A 19 15.27 54.28 24.96
N PHE A 20 14.86 55.46 24.48
CA PHE A 20 13.63 56.10 24.93
C PHE A 20 12.71 56.29 23.74
N SER A 21 11.55 55.63 23.78
CA SER A 21 10.45 55.80 22.83
C SER A 21 9.32 56.52 23.55
N ASP A 22 9.02 57.75 23.14
CA ASP A 22 7.98 58.62 23.73
C ASP A 22 6.53 58.28 23.33
N GLU A 23 6.29 57.10 22.76
CA GLU A 23 4.93 56.58 22.53
C GLU A 23 4.86 55.07 22.89
N PRO A 24 4.16 54.66 23.96
CA PRO A 24 3.90 53.25 24.21
C PRO A 24 2.84 52.75 23.21
N GLY A 25 3.23 51.80 22.34
CA GLY A 25 2.30 51.04 21.50
C GLY A 25 2.38 51.22 19.98
N LYS A 26 3.36 51.95 19.44
CA LYS A 26 3.60 52.01 17.99
C LYS A 26 5.07 51.75 17.66
N ILE A 27 5.37 50.54 17.18
CA ILE A 27 6.67 50.24 16.56
C ILE A 27 6.64 50.87 15.17
N LYS A 28 7.45 51.92 14.96
CA LYS A 28 7.75 52.39 13.60
C LYS A 28 8.46 51.26 12.88
N VAL A 29 7.86 50.76 11.81
CA VAL A 29 8.48 49.81 10.88
C VAL A 29 9.61 50.56 10.16
N ALA A 30 10.79 50.57 10.77
CA ALA A 30 12.01 50.83 10.05
C ALA A 30 12.15 49.73 9.01
N GLN A 31 12.46 50.09 7.76
CA GLN A 31 12.80 49.15 6.70
C GLN A 31 13.82 48.13 7.24
N VAL A 32 13.33 46.93 7.54
CA VAL A 32 14.16 45.81 7.95
C VAL A 32 14.96 45.46 6.71
N GLY A 33 16.23 45.84 6.69
CA GLY A 33 17.19 45.31 5.74
C GLY A 33 17.10 43.79 5.82
N LYS A 34 17.00 43.14 4.65
CA LYS A 34 17.01 41.68 4.55
C LYS A 34 18.20 41.14 5.34
N VAL A 35 17.91 40.55 6.50
CA VAL A 35 18.89 39.73 7.20
C VAL A 35 19.02 38.44 6.39
N LYS A 36 20.25 38.09 6.07
CA LYS A 36 20.60 36.92 5.26
C LYS A 36 20.20 35.66 6.05
N GLY A 37 19.02 35.14 5.75
CA GLY A 37 18.43 34.00 6.45
C GLY A 37 16.91 33.83 6.27
N GLU A 38 16.22 34.82 5.70
CA GLU A 38 14.82 34.65 5.31
C GLU A 38 14.74 33.91 3.97
N GLU A 39 14.80 32.58 4.01
CA GLU A 39 14.34 31.73 2.92
C GLU A 39 12.95 31.20 3.24
N THR A 40 12.00 31.65 2.43
CA THR A 40 10.64 31.14 2.30
C THR A 40 10.68 29.75 1.66
N ASP A 41 11.05 28.72 2.42
CA ASP A 41 11.05 27.35 1.92
C ASP A 41 10.02 26.53 2.68
N ASN A 42 8.88 26.32 2.00
CA ASN A 42 7.78 25.42 2.36
C ASN A 42 8.21 24.33 3.34
N ALA A 43 7.77 24.47 4.59
CA ALA A 43 7.97 23.52 5.68
C ALA A 43 7.10 22.27 5.47
N GLY A 44 7.32 21.56 4.36
CA GLY A 44 6.56 20.37 4.01
C GLY A 44 7.31 19.04 4.14
N ASP A 45 8.65 19.05 4.16
CA ASP A 45 9.42 17.83 3.83
C ASP A 45 10.72 17.66 4.62
N SER A 46 10.78 18.19 5.86
CA SER A 46 11.90 17.97 6.78
C SER A 46 11.42 17.30 8.04
N ILE A 47 11.94 16.10 8.35
CA ILE A 47 11.58 15.31 9.54
C ILE A 47 12.21 15.87 10.83
N ALA A 48 13.29 16.64 10.71
CA ALA A 48 13.84 17.43 11.80
C ALA A 48 14.55 18.66 11.22
N ALA A 49 14.39 19.81 11.86
CA ALA A 49 15.06 21.04 11.49
C ALA A 49 15.67 21.70 12.74
N SER A 50 16.90 22.19 12.58
CA SER A 50 17.59 23.11 13.46
C SER A 50 17.97 24.34 12.63
N GLU A 51 18.34 25.44 13.29
CA GLU A 51 18.71 26.73 12.68
C GLU A 51 19.68 26.59 11.50
N ASN A 52 20.58 25.59 11.56
CA ASN A 52 21.60 25.35 10.54
C ASN A 52 21.53 23.97 9.87
N PHE A 53 20.57 23.12 10.22
CA PHE A 53 20.54 21.75 9.70
C PHE A 53 19.12 21.24 9.48
N ARG A 54 18.87 20.67 8.30
CA ARG A 54 17.58 20.06 7.96
C ARG A 54 17.81 18.60 7.58
N MET A 55 17.22 17.70 8.34
CA MET A 55 17.18 16.28 8.00
C MET A 55 15.96 16.01 7.14
N LYS A 56 16.20 15.47 5.94
CA LYS A 56 15.15 15.00 5.04
C LYS A 56 14.85 13.51 5.26
N GLU A 57 15.86 12.75 5.66
CA GLU A 57 15.80 11.30 5.71
C GLU A 57 16.78 10.78 6.76
N ILE A 58 16.41 9.70 7.45
CA ILE A 58 17.27 8.96 8.36
C ILE A 58 17.28 7.51 7.86
N SER A 59 18.44 7.01 7.42
CA SER A 59 18.60 5.64 6.92
C SER A 59 19.49 4.83 7.86
N PHE A 60 18.99 3.71 8.37
CA PHE A 60 19.77 2.73 9.12
C PHE A 60 19.69 1.37 8.43
N GLY A 61 20.82 0.88 7.93
CA GLY A 61 20.89 -0.44 7.27
C GLY A 61 19.97 -0.58 6.05
N GLY A 62 19.71 0.53 5.33
CA GLY A 62 18.81 0.56 4.17
C GLY A 62 17.34 0.80 4.50
N VAL A 63 17.00 1.00 5.78
CA VAL A 63 15.63 1.31 6.23
C VAL A 63 15.49 2.79 6.53
N LEU A 64 14.51 3.45 5.90
CA LEU A 64 14.19 4.86 6.11
C LEU A 64 13.26 5.03 7.32
N LEU A 65 13.72 5.68 8.39
CA LEU A 65 12.98 5.89 9.63
C LEU A 65 12.08 7.14 9.64
N ALA A 66 12.00 7.89 8.54
CA ALA A 66 11.13 9.06 8.39
C ALA A 66 9.62 8.73 8.50
N SER A 67 9.25 7.45 8.59
CA SER A 67 7.87 6.96 8.65
C SER A 67 7.77 5.77 9.60
N ALA A 68 8.12 5.97 10.87
CA ALA A 68 8.09 4.91 11.88
C ALA A 68 6.70 4.28 12.06
N ASP A 69 5.67 5.04 11.72
CA ASP A 69 4.32 4.61 11.52
C ASP A 69 4.10 4.72 10.01
N GLY A 70 3.98 3.57 9.34
CA GLY A 70 3.86 3.47 7.87
C GLY A 70 2.61 4.17 7.30
N GLU A 71 2.04 5.16 7.98
CA GLU A 71 0.90 5.98 7.60
C GLU A 71 1.17 6.76 6.31
N ASN A 72 2.41 7.17 6.03
CA ASN A 72 2.79 7.90 4.80
C ASN A 72 3.19 7.03 3.60
N LEU A 73 3.35 5.72 3.76
CA LEU A 73 3.59 4.84 2.61
C LEU A 73 2.35 4.78 1.70
N PRO A 74 2.45 4.54 0.38
CA PRO A 74 1.28 4.20 -0.41
C PRO A 74 0.68 2.86 0.08
N LEU A 75 -0.65 2.68 -0.05
CA LEU A 75 -1.27 1.38 0.19
C LEU A 75 -0.93 0.45 -0.98
N GLU A 76 -0.38 -0.72 -0.67
CA GLU A 76 0.06 -1.68 -1.68
C GLU A 76 -0.53 -3.07 -1.40
N ILE A 77 -0.94 -3.75 -2.47
CA ILE A 77 -1.35 -5.15 -2.45
C ILE A 77 -0.20 -5.98 -3.01
N SER A 78 0.19 -7.02 -2.29
CA SER A 78 1.32 -7.90 -2.60
C SER A 78 0.97 -9.35 -2.33
N ASP A 79 1.87 -10.26 -2.71
CA ASP A 79 1.77 -11.70 -2.42
C ASP A 79 0.46 -12.37 -2.91
N MET A 80 -0.09 -11.89 -4.03
CA MET A 80 -1.30 -12.47 -4.64
C MET A 80 -1.04 -13.93 -5.04
N LYS A 81 -1.82 -14.83 -4.46
CA LYS A 81 -1.74 -16.27 -4.70
C LYS A 81 -3.13 -16.84 -4.93
N THR A 82 -3.21 -17.81 -5.83
CA THR A 82 -4.44 -18.53 -6.10
C THR A 82 -4.19 -20.02 -6.10
N LYS A 83 -5.09 -20.77 -5.47
CA LYS A 83 -5.11 -22.22 -5.48
C LYS A 83 -6.51 -22.69 -5.85
N THR A 84 -6.61 -23.48 -6.92
CA THR A 84 -7.87 -24.04 -7.39
C THR A 84 -7.91 -25.53 -7.12
N PHE A 85 -9.07 -26.01 -6.69
CA PHE A 85 -9.33 -27.41 -6.41
C PHE A 85 -10.71 -27.79 -6.93
N ILE A 86 -10.83 -29.01 -7.42
CA ILE A 86 -12.11 -29.58 -7.86
C ILE A 86 -12.71 -30.34 -6.68
N ASN A 87 -14.03 -30.25 -6.49
CA ASN A 87 -14.73 -30.98 -5.44
C ASN A 87 -14.62 -32.51 -5.66
N LYS A 88 -14.92 -33.30 -4.61
CA LYS A 88 -14.81 -34.77 -4.68
C LYS A 88 -15.67 -35.38 -5.79
N ASP A 89 -16.82 -34.78 -6.08
CA ASP A 89 -17.77 -35.27 -7.08
C ASP A 89 -17.33 -34.93 -8.52
N GLY A 90 -16.37 -34.01 -8.68
CA GLY A 90 -15.90 -33.55 -9.97
C GLY A 90 -16.93 -32.71 -10.73
N THR A 91 -17.83 -32.04 -10.03
CA THR A 91 -18.92 -31.25 -10.61
C THR A 91 -18.67 -29.75 -10.53
N GLU A 92 -17.92 -29.31 -9.51
CA GLU A 92 -17.68 -27.90 -9.24
C GLU A 92 -16.21 -27.69 -8.84
N ALA A 93 -15.67 -26.53 -9.20
CA ALA A 93 -14.40 -26.06 -8.69
C ALA A 93 -14.59 -25.07 -7.53
N GLN A 94 -13.54 -24.95 -6.74
CA GLN A 94 -13.37 -23.95 -5.72
C GLN A 94 -11.99 -23.33 -5.88
N SER A 95 -11.87 -22.03 -5.61
CA SER A 95 -10.59 -21.32 -5.67
C SER A 95 -10.37 -20.52 -4.40
N LEU A 96 -9.24 -20.79 -3.74
CA LEU A 96 -8.74 -20.00 -2.62
C LEU A 96 -7.80 -18.92 -3.17
N ILE A 97 -8.16 -17.67 -2.95
CA ILE A 97 -7.38 -16.50 -3.34
C ILE A 97 -6.89 -15.83 -2.05
N THR A 98 -5.59 -15.53 -1.97
CA THR A 98 -4.99 -14.90 -0.80
C THR A 98 -4.02 -13.81 -1.23
N TRP A 99 -3.98 -12.71 -0.49
CA TRP A 99 -3.05 -11.60 -0.71
C TRP A 99 -2.67 -10.94 0.61
N ARG A 100 -1.69 -10.05 0.55
CA ARG A 100 -1.21 -9.28 1.70
C ARG A 100 -1.19 -7.79 1.37
N THR A 101 -1.51 -6.98 2.37
CA THR A 101 -1.40 -5.52 2.30
C THR A 101 -0.26 -5.04 3.19
N ASN A 102 0.38 -3.94 2.82
CA ASN A 102 1.45 -3.34 3.62
C ASN A 102 0.93 -2.54 4.83
N LYS A 103 -0.38 -2.38 4.96
CA LYS A 103 -1.09 -1.64 6.02
C LYS A 103 -2.37 -2.36 6.41
N LEU A 104 -2.91 -2.08 7.60
CA LEU A 104 -4.28 -2.52 7.92
C LEU A 104 -5.26 -1.96 6.90
N ALA A 105 -5.89 -2.86 6.15
CA ALA A 105 -6.89 -2.54 5.15
C ALA A 105 -8.07 -3.50 5.26
N VAL A 106 -9.19 -3.11 4.68
CA VAL A 106 -10.31 -3.99 4.37
C VAL A 106 -10.37 -4.14 2.86
N SER A 107 -10.64 -5.35 2.38
CA SER A 107 -10.66 -5.61 0.95
C SER A 107 -12.05 -5.96 0.43
N GLU A 108 -12.32 -5.54 -0.79
CA GLU A 108 -13.48 -5.91 -1.58
C GLU A 108 -12.99 -6.57 -2.87
N MET A 109 -13.40 -7.82 -3.10
CA MET A 109 -13.08 -8.56 -4.31
C MET A 109 -14.29 -8.65 -5.23
N THR A 110 -14.10 -8.22 -6.47
CA THR A 110 -15.10 -8.39 -7.53
C THR A 110 -14.62 -9.46 -8.50
N TYR A 111 -15.47 -10.44 -8.80
CA TYR A 111 -15.13 -11.57 -9.67
C TYR A 111 -16.29 -11.94 -10.60
N GLY A 112 -15.98 -12.56 -11.73
CA GLY A 112 -16.98 -12.99 -12.71
C GLY A 112 -16.37 -13.90 -13.76
N ARG A 113 -17.22 -14.67 -14.45
CA ARG A 113 -16.80 -15.51 -15.58
C ARG A 113 -16.42 -14.59 -16.76
N ILE A 114 -15.35 -14.92 -17.48
CA ILE A 114 -14.80 -14.02 -18.53
C ILE A 114 -15.79 -13.75 -19.69
N ASP A 115 -16.66 -14.72 -19.97
CA ASP A 115 -17.69 -14.71 -21.00
C ASP A 115 -19.06 -14.24 -20.48
N SER A 116 -19.15 -13.86 -19.19
CA SER A 116 -20.37 -13.34 -18.56
C SER A 116 -20.21 -11.89 -18.19
N GLN A 117 -21.27 -11.10 -18.39
CA GLN A 117 -21.32 -9.72 -17.89
C GLN A 117 -21.66 -9.65 -16.39
N ILE A 118 -22.08 -10.78 -15.79
CA ILE A 118 -22.47 -10.84 -14.39
C ILE A 118 -21.20 -10.94 -13.52
N LYS A 119 -20.97 -9.89 -12.74
CA LYS A 119 -19.96 -9.85 -11.69
C LYS A 119 -20.62 -10.05 -10.32
N LYS A 120 -19.88 -10.65 -9.40
CA LYS A 120 -20.21 -10.82 -7.99
C LYS A 120 -19.15 -10.11 -7.16
N THR A 121 -19.56 -9.59 -6.01
CA THR A 121 -18.67 -8.87 -5.09
C THR A 121 -18.70 -9.53 -3.73
N MET A 122 -17.53 -9.62 -3.09
CA MET A 122 -17.37 -10.05 -1.70
C MET A 122 -16.57 -8.99 -0.97
N GLN A 123 -16.98 -8.65 0.24
CA GLN A 123 -16.32 -7.66 1.07
C GLN A 123 -15.94 -8.29 2.40
N GLU A 124 -14.74 -8.00 2.87
CA GLU A 124 -14.30 -8.36 4.22
C GLU A 124 -14.93 -7.42 5.26
N GLU A 125 -15.20 -7.93 6.45
CA GLU A 125 -15.79 -7.14 7.53
C GLU A 125 -14.76 -6.41 8.39
N TYR A 126 -13.55 -6.98 8.51
CA TYR A 126 -12.53 -6.54 9.46
C TYR A 126 -11.25 -6.11 8.76
N PHE A 127 -10.54 -5.18 9.38
CA PHE A 127 -9.23 -4.76 8.91
C PHE A 127 -8.17 -5.82 9.22
N GLY A 128 -7.32 -6.10 8.25
CA GLY A 128 -6.23 -7.06 8.38
C GLY A 128 -5.04 -6.69 7.47
N PHE A 129 -3.96 -7.44 7.65
CA PHE A 129 -2.81 -7.42 6.73
C PHE A 129 -2.84 -8.59 5.75
N ASN A 130 -3.37 -9.73 6.20
CA ASN A 130 -3.47 -10.95 5.40
C ASN A 130 -4.94 -11.16 5.09
N HIS A 131 -5.21 -11.37 3.81
CA HIS A 131 -6.56 -11.42 3.28
C HIS A 131 -6.75 -12.72 2.51
N GLY A 132 -7.99 -13.17 2.45
CA GLY A 132 -8.30 -14.38 1.71
C GLY A 132 -9.77 -14.62 1.51
N VAL A 133 -10.11 -15.11 0.32
CA VAL A 133 -11.47 -15.44 -0.06
C VAL A 133 -11.50 -16.81 -0.71
N ALA A 134 -12.45 -17.63 -0.28
CA ALA A 134 -12.77 -18.90 -0.90
C ALA A 134 -13.97 -18.72 -1.85
N LEU A 135 -13.70 -18.81 -3.15
CA LEU A 135 -14.72 -18.88 -4.18
C LEU A 135 -15.21 -20.32 -4.31
N ALA A 136 -16.49 -20.55 -4.06
CA ALA A 136 -17.11 -21.87 -4.18
C ALA A 136 -18.11 -21.92 -5.35
N LYS A 137 -18.50 -23.14 -5.74
CA LYS A 137 -19.49 -23.41 -6.79
C LYS A 137 -19.12 -22.76 -8.13
N LEU A 138 -17.86 -22.89 -8.52
CA LEU A 138 -17.38 -22.43 -9.82
C LEU A 138 -17.61 -23.51 -10.87
N ASP A 139 -18.02 -23.10 -12.07
CA ASP A 139 -18.18 -24.01 -13.21
C ASP A 139 -16.82 -24.59 -13.61
N LEU A 140 -16.78 -25.87 -13.97
CA LEU A 140 -15.58 -26.50 -14.52
C LEU A 140 -15.33 -26.07 -15.98
N GLY A 141 -14.07 -26.09 -16.40
CA GLY A 141 -13.65 -25.73 -17.75
C GLY A 141 -13.85 -24.25 -18.08
N ALA A 142 -13.99 -23.40 -17.07
CA ALA A 142 -14.28 -21.98 -17.23
C ALA A 142 -13.13 -21.10 -16.73
N THR A 143 -13.03 -19.91 -17.31
CA THR A 143 -12.09 -18.89 -16.85
C THR A 143 -12.85 -17.82 -16.08
N TYR A 144 -12.42 -17.57 -14.85
CA TYR A 144 -12.93 -16.50 -14.00
C TYR A 144 -11.89 -15.39 -13.92
N THR A 145 -12.35 -14.14 -13.96
CA THR A 145 -11.51 -12.97 -13.71
C THR A 145 -11.90 -12.32 -12.40
N PHE A 146 -10.92 -11.81 -11.68
CA PHE A 146 -11.15 -11.10 -10.43
C PHE A 146 -10.22 -9.90 -10.28
N GLU A 147 -10.67 -8.93 -9.50
CA GLU A 147 -9.94 -7.72 -9.11
C GLU A 147 -10.21 -7.45 -7.62
N VAL A 148 -9.20 -6.95 -6.91
CA VAL A 148 -9.28 -6.66 -5.48
C VAL A 148 -9.09 -5.18 -5.28
N LYS A 149 -10.03 -4.56 -4.57
CA LYS A 149 -9.95 -3.19 -4.10
C LYS A 149 -9.68 -3.21 -2.60
N ALA A 150 -8.59 -2.60 -2.15
CA ALA A 150 -8.28 -2.47 -0.73
C ALA A 150 -8.50 -1.03 -0.27
N ARG A 151 -8.99 -0.87 0.95
CA ARG A 151 -9.23 0.43 1.60
C ARG A 151 -8.60 0.43 2.99
N ASP A 152 -7.76 1.42 3.28
CA ASP A 152 -7.15 1.56 4.60
C ASP A 152 -8.04 2.31 5.61
N LYS A 153 -7.55 2.47 6.85
CA LYS A 153 -8.28 3.19 7.91
C LYS A 153 -8.44 4.71 7.66
N TRP A 154 -7.79 5.27 6.63
CA TRP A 154 -7.94 6.66 6.21
C TRP A 154 -8.69 6.80 4.88
N ASP A 155 -9.42 5.76 4.48
CA ASP A 155 -10.19 5.71 3.23
C ASP A 155 -9.35 5.88 1.96
N ARG A 156 -8.02 5.66 2.03
CA ARG A 156 -7.20 5.54 0.83
C ARG A 156 -7.47 4.19 0.20
N MET A 157 -7.71 4.21 -1.10
CA MET A 157 -8.07 3.02 -1.87
C MET A 157 -7.01 2.72 -2.93
N ILE A 158 -6.75 1.44 -3.12
CA ILE A 158 -5.95 0.93 -4.24
C ILE A 158 -6.74 -0.18 -4.93
N LEU A 159 -6.60 -0.26 -6.25
CA LEU A 159 -7.12 -1.36 -7.06
C LEU A 159 -5.95 -2.23 -7.51
N SER A 160 -6.08 -3.55 -7.38
CA SER A 160 -5.10 -4.50 -7.88
C SER A 160 -5.13 -4.58 -9.40
N ASP A 161 -4.13 -5.24 -9.97
CA ASP A 161 -4.24 -5.77 -11.33
C ASP A 161 -5.41 -6.75 -11.45
N LYS A 162 -5.82 -7.01 -12.69
CA LYS A 162 -6.85 -8.00 -13.00
C LYS A 162 -6.21 -9.37 -13.16
N PHE A 163 -6.68 -10.33 -12.36
CA PHE A 163 -6.19 -11.70 -12.36
C PHE A 163 -7.20 -12.64 -13.02
N SER A 164 -6.72 -13.77 -13.54
CA SER A 164 -7.55 -14.80 -14.15
C SER A 164 -7.23 -16.17 -13.57
N VAL A 165 -8.26 -16.98 -13.41
CA VAL A 165 -8.19 -18.34 -12.85
C VAL A 165 -8.95 -19.28 -13.76
N TYR A 166 -8.29 -20.36 -14.18
CA TYR A 166 -8.94 -21.43 -14.92
C TYR A 166 -9.33 -22.55 -13.95
N THR A 167 -10.61 -22.95 -13.96
CA THR A 167 -11.15 -23.93 -13.00
C THR A 167 -10.79 -25.38 -13.31
N GLY A 168 -10.15 -25.64 -14.46
CA GLY A 168 -9.84 -27.00 -14.89
C GLY A 168 -11.10 -27.79 -15.24
N SER A 169 -10.91 -28.90 -15.95
CA SER A 169 -12.00 -29.83 -16.26
C SER A 169 -11.83 -31.10 -15.45
N LYS A 170 -12.94 -31.81 -15.19
CA LYS A 170 -12.89 -33.13 -14.57
C LYS A 170 -12.03 -34.06 -15.44
N VAL A 171 -10.92 -34.55 -14.90
CA VAL A 171 -10.12 -35.60 -15.53
C VAL A 171 -10.81 -36.93 -15.23
N ILE A 172 -11.53 -37.48 -16.20
CA ILE A 172 -12.15 -38.81 -16.09
C ILE A 172 -11.21 -39.81 -16.76
N SER A 173 -10.89 -40.91 -16.07
CA SER A 173 -10.11 -41.99 -16.66
C SER A 173 -10.89 -42.65 -17.79
N VAL A 174 -10.24 -42.91 -18.92
CA VAL A 174 -10.83 -43.68 -20.02
C VAL A 174 -11.25 -45.08 -19.54
N PHE A 175 -10.49 -45.68 -18.62
CA PHE A 175 -10.86 -46.96 -18.02
C PHE A 175 -12.15 -46.86 -17.20
N ASP A 176 -12.31 -45.80 -16.41
CA ASP A 176 -13.56 -45.58 -15.65
C ASP A 176 -14.75 -45.37 -16.58
N LEU A 177 -14.55 -44.67 -17.70
CA LEU A 177 -15.59 -44.49 -18.73
C LEU A 177 -15.99 -45.84 -19.33
N ILE A 178 -15.03 -46.69 -19.67
CA ILE A 178 -15.28 -48.02 -20.21
C ILE A 178 -16.00 -48.90 -19.18
N ILE A 179 -15.51 -48.93 -17.94
CA ILE A 179 -16.13 -49.72 -16.86
C ILE A 179 -17.56 -49.24 -16.59
N LYS A 180 -17.80 -47.92 -16.56
CA LYS A 180 -19.14 -47.36 -16.41
C LYS A 180 -20.06 -47.77 -17.55
N ALA A 181 -19.60 -47.68 -18.80
CA ALA A 181 -20.39 -48.08 -19.98
C ALA A 181 -20.70 -49.58 -19.99
N ILE A 182 -19.74 -50.43 -19.63
CA ILE A 182 -19.94 -51.87 -19.48
C ILE A 182 -20.95 -52.16 -18.37
N ASN A 183 -20.83 -51.52 -17.21
CA ASN A 183 -21.76 -51.71 -16.09
C ASN A 183 -23.17 -51.21 -16.41
N GLU A 184 -23.31 -50.12 -17.16
CA GLU A 184 -24.62 -49.62 -17.64
C GLU A 184 -25.27 -50.58 -18.65
N THR A 185 -24.47 -51.20 -19.53
CA THR A 185 -24.96 -52.10 -20.59
C THR A 185 -25.20 -53.53 -20.10
N PHE A 186 -24.30 -54.03 -19.25
CA PHE A 186 -24.21 -55.43 -18.85
C PHE A 186 -24.33 -55.66 -17.33
N GLY A 187 -24.55 -54.62 -16.52
CA GLY A 187 -24.66 -54.77 -15.06
C GLY A 187 -25.84 -55.65 -14.62
N TRP A 188 -26.85 -55.83 -15.48
CA TRP A 188 -27.94 -56.78 -15.26
C TRP A 188 -27.47 -58.25 -15.31
N ALA A 189 -26.43 -58.56 -16.08
CA ALA A 189 -25.90 -59.91 -16.25
C ALA A 189 -24.89 -60.29 -15.15
N MET A 190 -24.41 -59.31 -14.38
CA MET A 190 -23.41 -59.51 -13.32
C MET A 190 -24.00 -59.61 -11.90
N LYS A 191 -25.33 -59.50 -11.77
CA LYS A 191 -26.04 -59.75 -10.50
C LYS A 191 -26.46 -61.22 -10.42
N GLU A 192 -25.54 -62.09 -10.02
CA GLU A 192 -25.86 -63.43 -9.47
C GLU A 192 -25.27 -63.56 -8.07
#